data_AF-A0AAW4ICV6-F1
#
_entry.id   AF-A0AAW4ICV6-F1
#
_cell.length_a   1.000
_cell.length_b   1.000
_cell.length_c   1.000
_cell.angle_alpha   90.00
_cell.angle_beta   90.00
_cell.angle_gamma   90.00
#
_symmetry.space_group_name_H-M   'P 1'
#
loop_
_entity.id
_entity.type
_entity.pdbx_description
1 polymer ?
#
loop_
_entity_poly.entity_id
_entity_poly.type
_entity_poly.pdbx_seq_one_letter_code
_entity_poly.pdbx_strand_id
1 'polypeptide(L)'
;MKPGLSLRVSQHLALTPQLQQSIRLLQLSTLELSQEVEQMLDENPFLERNADEAPREEFGLEAADTPAQPDEYSADDAIFSGATSASSTSAEGQNDAETPSAGADEPDWSGDGTVEMAPNDAEWGGDAPARNRNDSEGDEADATELARSHESLTAFLHRQALALRLSEIDRAALRFLIESLNDDGYLEEPLEELAISLAGPDDLEQIEELVHRFTVAQRLLQSLEPTGVGARNLAECLTLQLTALAADEDSDADPDTVQTALRICQQPLEMLARRDIRRLTQLCGDGEERTRAAMALIARLEPRPGRRFADVERNIIIPDVIVRKAGRANGRDGQHNFIVSLNPDVMPRLRVHDIYAGALRGHKGGEGHQGMQQRLQEARWFIKNIQQRFDTILRVSRAIVERQKSFFTHGELAMRPLVLRDIADELGLHESTISRVTTAKYMATPIGTYELKYFFGSGLGTETGGNASSTAVRALIKQFVAAESPAKPLSDSQIAEMLKEQGIECARRTVAKYREALKIAPANLRKAL
;
A
#
# COMPACT_ATOMS: atom_id res chain seq x y z
N MET A 1 66.70 -17.34 6.25
CA MET A 1 65.29 -17.79 6.34
C MET A 1 64.63 -17.51 4.99
N LYS A 2 63.90 -18.46 4.39
CA LYS A 2 63.17 -18.23 3.13
C LYS A 2 61.72 -17.85 3.47
N PRO A 3 61.18 -16.71 3.00
CA PRO A 3 59.76 -16.38 3.21
C PRO A 3 58.90 -17.25 2.30
N GLY A 4 58.08 -18.13 2.87
CA GLY A 4 57.07 -18.90 2.14
C GLY A 4 55.81 -18.06 1.93
N LEU A 5 55.56 -17.62 0.70
CA LEU A 5 54.30 -16.99 0.31
C LEU A 5 53.19 -18.04 0.27
N SER A 6 52.36 -18.10 1.31
CA SER A 6 51.16 -18.93 1.33
C SER A 6 50.02 -18.21 0.59
N LEU A 7 49.92 -18.47 -0.72
CA LEU A 7 48.75 -18.10 -1.53
C LEU A 7 47.53 -18.88 -1.03
N ARG A 8 46.72 -18.26 -0.16
CA ARG A 8 45.37 -18.73 0.14
C ARG A 8 44.49 -18.46 -1.08
N VAL A 9 44.33 -19.47 -1.92
CA VAL A 9 43.30 -19.48 -2.97
C VAL A 9 41.94 -19.54 -2.29
N SER A 10 41.32 -18.38 -2.08
CA SER A 10 39.90 -18.29 -1.75
C SER A 10 39.13 -18.45 -3.05
N GLN A 11 38.53 -19.62 -3.28
CA GLN A 11 37.48 -19.77 -4.28
C GLN A 11 36.28 -18.94 -3.83
N HIS A 12 36.21 -17.70 -4.31
CA HIS A 12 34.93 -17.03 -4.42
C HIS A 12 34.13 -17.80 -5.47
N LEU A 13 33.12 -18.55 -5.01
CA LEU A 13 32.05 -19.07 -5.85
C LEU A 13 31.37 -17.87 -6.53
N ALA A 14 31.81 -17.56 -7.74
CA ALA A 14 31.20 -16.53 -8.57
C ALA A 14 29.78 -17.00 -8.90
N LEU A 15 28.80 -16.44 -8.20
CA LEU A 15 27.40 -16.78 -8.37
C LEU A 15 27.01 -16.55 -9.82
N THR A 16 26.47 -17.56 -10.51
CA THR A 16 26.12 -17.42 -11.93
C THR A 16 25.12 -16.27 -12.12
N PRO A 17 25.14 -15.55 -13.25
CA PRO A 17 24.23 -14.43 -13.48
C PRO A 17 22.75 -14.84 -13.33
N GLN A 18 22.42 -16.07 -13.75
CA GLN A 18 21.15 -16.71 -13.49
C GLN A 18 20.85 -16.81 -11.98
N LEU A 19 21.72 -17.42 -11.16
CA LEU A 19 21.48 -17.48 -9.72
C LEU A 19 21.34 -16.07 -9.08
N GLN A 20 22.10 -15.08 -9.53
CA GLN A 20 21.94 -13.68 -9.10
C GLN A 20 20.55 -13.11 -9.45
N GLN A 21 20.07 -13.32 -10.68
CA GLN A 21 18.74 -12.88 -11.11
C GLN A 21 17.61 -13.57 -10.33
N SER A 22 17.73 -14.88 -10.05
CA SER A 22 16.73 -15.61 -9.24
C SER A 22 16.63 -15.06 -7.80
N ILE A 23 17.76 -14.66 -7.21
CA ILE A 23 17.81 -14.08 -5.87
C ILE A 23 17.32 -12.63 -5.85
N ARG A 24 17.54 -11.87 -6.93
CA ARG A 24 16.95 -10.54 -7.12
C ARG A 24 15.43 -10.64 -7.17
N LEU A 25 14.90 -11.54 -8.00
CA LEU A 25 13.46 -11.81 -8.11
C LEU A 25 12.81 -12.13 -6.75
N LEU A 26 13.48 -12.85 -5.84
CA LEU A 26 12.95 -13.11 -4.49
C LEU A 26 12.79 -11.87 -3.60
N GLN A 27 13.57 -10.80 -3.83
CA GLN A 27 13.54 -9.58 -3.01
C GLN A 27 12.46 -8.60 -3.44
N LEU A 28 12.27 -8.45 -4.75
CA LEU A 28 11.39 -7.43 -5.33
C LEU A 28 9.97 -7.53 -4.76
N SER A 29 9.32 -6.40 -4.57
CA SER A 29 7.91 -6.29 -4.21
C SER A 29 7.00 -6.93 -5.28
N THR A 30 5.69 -6.83 -5.10
CA THR A 30 4.70 -7.24 -6.09
C THR A 30 4.71 -6.29 -7.30
N LEU A 31 4.73 -4.98 -7.04
CA LEU A 31 4.79 -3.92 -8.06
C LEU A 31 6.10 -3.93 -8.87
N GLU A 32 7.23 -4.14 -8.20
CA GLU A 32 8.52 -4.26 -8.90
C GLU A 32 8.59 -5.55 -9.75
N LEU A 33 7.94 -6.64 -9.30
CA LEU A 33 7.83 -7.86 -10.11
C LEU A 33 6.91 -7.65 -11.32
N SER A 34 5.78 -6.95 -11.19
CA SER A 34 4.91 -6.69 -12.36
C SER A 34 5.62 -5.84 -13.41
N GLN A 35 6.40 -4.84 -12.98
CA GLN A 35 7.26 -4.03 -13.85
C GLN A 35 8.38 -4.85 -14.53
N GLU A 36 9.09 -5.73 -13.79
CA GLU A 36 10.12 -6.59 -14.39
C GLU A 36 9.50 -7.62 -15.35
N VAL A 37 8.29 -8.11 -15.07
CA VAL A 37 7.52 -8.97 -15.98
C VAL A 37 7.11 -8.23 -17.25
N GLU A 38 6.72 -6.96 -17.18
CA GLU A 38 6.43 -6.12 -18.36
C GLU A 38 7.66 -5.92 -19.24
N GLN A 39 8.79 -5.52 -18.65
CA GLN A 39 10.06 -5.39 -19.37
C GLN A 39 10.47 -6.69 -20.06
N MET A 40 10.29 -7.84 -19.39
CA MET A 40 10.60 -9.15 -19.97
C MET A 40 9.62 -9.57 -21.08
N LEU A 41 8.37 -9.11 -21.06
CA LEU A 41 7.40 -9.33 -22.14
C LEU A 41 7.75 -8.49 -23.38
N ASP A 42 8.11 -7.22 -23.19
CA ASP A 42 8.56 -6.32 -24.27
C ASP A 42 9.85 -6.80 -24.93
N GLU A 43 10.79 -7.34 -24.15
CA GLU A 43 12.08 -7.85 -24.65
C GLU A 43 11.97 -9.22 -25.36
N ASN A 44 10.98 -10.05 -24.99
CA ASN A 44 10.95 -11.46 -25.36
C ASN A 44 9.64 -11.92 -26.04
N PRO A 45 9.64 -12.09 -27.38
CA PRO A 45 8.45 -12.43 -28.16
C PRO A 45 7.92 -13.87 -27.95
N PHE A 46 8.52 -14.66 -27.03
CA PHE A 46 8.01 -15.96 -26.62
C PHE A 46 7.10 -15.92 -25.39
N LEU A 47 7.08 -14.82 -24.64
CA LEU A 47 6.31 -14.70 -23.41
C LEU A 47 4.95 -14.09 -23.71
N GLU A 48 3.90 -14.73 -23.19
CA GLU A 48 2.52 -14.23 -23.29
C GLU A 48 1.89 -14.17 -21.89
N ARG A 49 1.12 -13.10 -21.63
CA ARG A 49 0.21 -13.01 -20.49
C ARG A 49 -1.11 -13.66 -20.90
N ASN A 50 -1.47 -14.77 -20.26
CA ASN A 50 -2.83 -15.29 -20.39
C ASN A 50 -3.79 -14.40 -19.59
N ALA A 51 -4.50 -13.52 -20.29
CA ALA A 51 -5.65 -12.79 -19.75
C ALA A 51 -6.87 -13.71 -19.54
N ASP A 52 -7.02 -14.74 -20.38
CA ASP A 52 -8.13 -15.68 -20.29
C ASP A 52 -8.18 -16.40 -18.93
N GLU A 53 -9.39 -16.44 -18.35
CA GLU A 53 -9.76 -17.34 -17.28
C GLU A 53 -9.75 -18.80 -17.75
N ALA A 54 -8.56 -19.35 -17.96
CA ALA A 54 -8.39 -20.80 -17.94
C ALA A 54 -8.89 -21.30 -16.57
N PRO A 55 -9.89 -22.21 -16.53
CA PRO A 55 -10.23 -22.90 -15.29
C PRO A 55 -8.98 -23.64 -14.81
N ARG A 56 -8.85 -23.83 -13.50
CA ARG A 56 -7.79 -24.71 -12.98
C ARG A 56 -7.98 -26.08 -13.61
N GLU A 57 -7.04 -26.49 -14.46
CA GLU A 57 -6.75 -27.90 -14.64
C GLU A 57 -6.23 -28.43 -13.30
N GLU A 58 -7.17 -28.89 -12.48
CA GLU A 58 -6.91 -29.68 -11.31
C GLU A 58 -6.34 -31.00 -11.80
N PHE A 59 -5.02 -31.07 -11.95
CA PHE A 59 -4.26 -32.30 -12.17
C PHE A 59 -4.33 -33.17 -10.91
N GLY A 60 -5.53 -33.64 -10.59
CA GLY A 60 -5.77 -34.79 -9.75
C GLY A 60 -5.25 -36.02 -10.48
N LEU A 61 -4.35 -36.75 -9.80
CA LEU A 61 -3.90 -38.05 -10.28
C LEU A 61 -5.08 -39.03 -10.21
N GLU A 62 -5.73 -39.32 -11.33
CA GLU A 62 -6.62 -40.47 -11.42
C GLU A 62 -5.80 -41.76 -11.27
N ALA A 63 -6.15 -42.54 -10.25
CA ALA A 63 -5.54 -43.83 -10.01
C ALA A 63 -6.09 -44.86 -11.02
N ALA A 64 -5.24 -45.36 -11.91
CA ALA A 64 -5.47 -46.55 -12.71
C ALA A 64 -4.23 -47.45 -12.67
N ASP A 65 -4.45 -48.76 -12.55
CA ASP A 65 -3.43 -49.74 -12.17
C ASP A 65 -2.21 -49.82 -13.10
N THR A 66 -1.00 -49.81 -12.52
CA THR A 66 0.20 -50.42 -13.11
C THR A 66 1.16 -50.83 -11.99
N PRO A 67 1.71 -52.06 -11.96
CA PRO A 67 2.46 -52.54 -10.80
C PRO A 67 3.88 -51.95 -10.73
N ALA A 68 4.33 -51.68 -9.52
CA ALA A 68 5.65 -51.10 -9.26
C ALA A 68 6.81 -52.08 -9.48
N GLN A 69 7.91 -51.59 -10.05
CA GLN A 69 9.27 -52.08 -9.79
C GLN A 69 10.15 -50.91 -9.33
N PRO A 70 11.11 -51.12 -8.41
CA PRO A 70 11.84 -50.04 -7.75
C PRO A 70 13.19 -49.72 -8.41
N ASP A 71 13.71 -48.55 -8.02
CA ASP A 71 15.12 -48.11 -8.06
C ASP A 71 15.80 -47.88 -9.43
N GLU A 72 16.02 -46.61 -9.77
CA GLU A 72 17.32 -46.13 -10.31
C GLU A 72 17.44 -44.59 -10.24
N TYR A 73 18.02 -44.09 -9.13
CA TYR A 73 18.54 -42.71 -9.03
C TYR A 73 20.07 -42.73 -9.22
N SER A 74 20.59 -42.60 -10.45
CA SER A 74 21.97 -42.15 -10.76
C SER A 74 22.28 -42.22 -12.28
N ALA A 75 22.14 -41.12 -13.04
CA ALA A 75 22.59 -41.08 -14.45
C ALA A 75 22.81 -39.67 -15.08
N ASP A 76 23.25 -38.64 -14.33
CA ASP A 76 23.51 -37.29 -14.89
C ASP A 76 24.99 -37.02 -15.27
N ASP A 77 25.87 -38.02 -15.24
CA ASP A 77 27.33 -37.86 -15.38
C ASP A 77 27.91 -38.39 -16.72
N ALA A 78 27.17 -38.23 -17.83
CA ALA A 78 27.52 -38.81 -19.14
C ALA A 78 27.49 -37.81 -20.32
N ILE A 79 28.04 -36.60 -20.14
CA ILE A 79 28.32 -35.66 -21.24
C ILE A 79 29.76 -35.85 -21.75
N PHE A 80 30.07 -37.02 -22.31
CA PHE A 80 31.32 -37.21 -23.08
C PHE A 80 31.19 -38.33 -24.13
N SER A 81 31.73 -38.06 -25.33
CA SER A 81 31.91 -38.98 -26.46
C SER A 81 30.73 -39.28 -27.40
N GLY A 82 30.98 -39.10 -28.70
CA GLY A 82 30.51 -40.06 -29.73
C GLY A 82 29.40 -39.62 -30.68
N ALA A 83 29.73 -38.86 -31.72
CA ALA A 83 28.82 -38.65 -32.86
C ALA A 83 28.74 -39.87 -33.80
N THR A 84 27.63 -40.06 -34.52
CA THR A 84 27.62 -40.50 -35.94
C THR A 84 26.23 -40.37 -36.60
N SER A 85 26.21 -39.79 -37.82
CA SER A 85 25.27 -39.97 -38.96
C SER A 85 23.74 -40.01 -38.71
N ALA A 86 22.89 -39.13 -39.26
CA ALA A 86 22.58 -38.92 -40.70
C ALA A 86 22.10 -40.22 -41.40
N SER A 87 20.93 -40.31 -42.07
CA SER A 87 20.26 -39.28 -42.88
C SER A 87 18.75 -39.54 -43.12
N SER A 88 18.05 -38.44 -43.47
CA SER A 88 17.14 -38.25 -44.63
C SER A 88 15.68 -38.78 -44.69
N THR A 89 14.78 -37.79 -44.68
CA THR A 89 13.66 -37.53 -45.61
C THR A 89 12.44 -38.46 -45.69
N SER A 90 11.26 -37.84 -45.62
CA SER A 90 9.95 -38.40 -45.95
C SER A 90 9.13 -37.37 -46.74
N ALA A 91 8.16 -37.88 -47.53
CA ALA A 91 7.03 -37.16 -48.14
C ALA A 91 7.28 -36.25 -49.38
N GLU A 92 7.02 -36.84 -50.55
CA GLU A 92 6.14 -36.28 -51.59
C GLU A 92 4.85 -37.15 -51.56
N GLY A 93 3.63 -36.73 -51.91
CA GLY A 93 3.09 -35.45 -52.37
C GLY A 93 1.79 -35.69 -53.18
N GLN A 94 0.89 -34.70 -53.25
CA GLN A 94 -0.29 -34.60 -54.16
C GLN A 94 -1.51 -35.52 -53.87
N ASN A 95 -2.75 -35.18 -54.27
CA ASN A 95 -3.49 -33.90 -54.25
C ASN A 95 -5.00 -34.17 -54.58
N ASP A 96 -5.79 -33.09 -54.65
CA ASP A 96 -7.16 -32.99 -55.21
C ASP A 96 -8.33 -33.58 -54.38
N ALA A 97 -9.56 -33.06 -54.43
CA ALA A 97 -10.11 -31.71 -54.67
C ALA A 97 -11.63 -31.77 -54.40
N GLU A 98 -12.27 -30.69 -53.91
CA GLU A 98 -13.61 -30.18 -54.31
C GLU A 98 -14.21 -29.22 -53.25
N THR A 99 -14.76 -28.09 -53.75
CA THR A 99 -15.54 -27.07 -53.02
C THR A 99 -16.95 -27.03 -53.64
N PRO A 100 -18.02 -26.53 -52.97
CA PRO A 100 -18.38 -25.10 -53.19
C PRO A 100 -19.27 -24.37 -52.12
N SER A 101 -19.29 -23.02 -52.17
CA SER A 101 -20.35 -22.06 -51.72
C SER A 101 -20.73 -21.97 -50.22
N ALA A 102 -21.15 -20.85 -49.62
CA ALA A 102 -21.20 -19.38 -49.92
C ALA A 102 -21.67 -18.64 -48.61
N GLY A 103 -21.61 -17.30 -48.42
CA GLY A 103 -21.05 -16.19 -49.20
C GLY A 103 -21.84 -14.87 -49.06
N ALA A 104 -21.46 -13.96 -48.13
CA ALA A 104 -21.96 -12.58 -47.90
C ALA A 104 -21.05 -11.87 -46.85
N ASP A 105 -20.81 -10.56 -46.82
CA ASP A 105 -20.89 -9.47 -47.82
C ASP A 105 -19.93 -8.35 -47.32
N GLU A 106 -18.95 -7.91 -48.12
CA GLU A 106 -18.08 -6.77 -47.76
C GLU A 106 -18.62 -5.47 -48.38
N PRO A 107 -18.74 -4.36 -47.61
CA PRO A 107 -19.25 -3.09 -48.14
C PRO A 107 -18.18 -2.34 -48.96
N ASP A 108 -18.39 -2.27 -50.27
CA ASP A 108 -17.61 -1.44 -51.19
C ASP A 108 -17.81 0.06 -50.91
N TRP A 109 -16.70 0.81 -50.89
CA TRP A 109 -16.66 2.24 -50.53
C TRP A 109 -16.67 3.14 -51.79
N SER A 110 -17.38 2.74 -52.84
CA SER A 110 -17.53 3.49 -54.09
C SER A 110 -18.80 4.35 -54.10
N GLY A 111 -18.67 5.59 -53.64
CA GLY A 111 -19.81 6.51 -53.49
C GLY A 111 -20.38 7.04 -54.81
N ASP A 112 -21.65 6.72 -55.09
CA ASP A 112 -22.55 7.57 -55.88
C ASP A 112 -23.24 8.56 -54.92
N GLY A 113 -23.03 9.85 -55.14
CA GLY A 113 -23.44 10.93 -54.23
C GLY A 113 -24.92 11.29 -54.27
N THR A 114 -25.82 10.31 -54.11
CA THR A 114 -27.27 10.49 -54.16
C THR A 114 -28.01 9.85 -52.98
N VAL A 115 -27.73 10.34 -51.76
CA VAL A 115 -28.55 10.06 -50.57
C VAL A 115 -29.24 11.36 -50.13
N GLU A 116 -30.57 11.41 -50.24
CA GLU A 116 -31.36 12.56 -49.77
C GLU A 116 -31.32 12.64 -48.25
N MET A 117 -30.64 13.65 -47.72
CA MET A 117 -30.51 13.88 -46.28
C MET A 117 -31.79 14.49 -45.72
N ALA A 118 -32.77 13.65 -45.36
CA ALA A 118 -33.90 14.08 -44.55
C ALA A 118 -33.42 14.43 -43.14
N PRO A 119 -33.73 15.63 -42.59
CA PRO A 119 -33.35 15.99 -41.23
C PRO A 119 -34.13 15.13 -40.24
N ASN A 120 -33.44 14.20 -39.59
CA ASN A 120 -34.03 13.33 -38.59
C ASN A 120 -33.87 14.00 -37.20
N ASP A 121 -34.81 14.87 -36.83
CA ASP A 121 -34.85 15.63 -35.55
C ASP A 121 -34.96 14.75 -34.28
N ALA A 122 -34.69 13.44 -34.39
CA ALA A 122 -34.77 12.46 -33.30
C ALA A 122 -33.52 12.43 -32.40
N GLU A 123 -32.41 13.09 -32.76
CA GLU A 123 -31.14 13.02 -32.02
C GLU A 123 -31.13 13.84 -30.71
N TRP A 124 -32.10 14.74 -30.50
CA TRP A 124 -32.12 15.63 -29.33
C TRP A 124 -33.51 15.87 -28.72
N GLY A 125 -34.35 14.81 -28.66
CA GLY A 125 -35.74 14.96 -28.23
C GLY A 125 -36.52 13.68 -27.93
N GLY A 126 -35.94 12.72 -27.21
CA GLY A 126 -36.67 11.54 -26.75
C GLY A 126 -35.95 10.79 -25.62
N ASP A 127 -36.72 10.28 -24.65
CA ASP A 127 -36.18 9.46 -23.55
C ASP A 127 -35.35 8.30 -24.09
N ALA A 128 -34.05 8.28 -23.76
CA ALA A 128 -33.16 7.21 -24.15
C ALA A 128 -33.64 5.89 -23.52
N PRO A 129 -34.06 4.88 -24.31
CA PRO A 129 -34.49 3.61 -23.74
C PRO A 129 -33.28 2.93 -23.10
N ALA A 130 -33.45 2.42 -21.88
CA ALA A 130 -32.40 1.73 -21.14
C ALA A 130 -31.91 0.49 -21.92
N ARG A 131 -30.81 0.66 -22.68
CA ARG A 131 -30.12 -0.42 -23.36
C ARG A 131 -29.40 -1.28 -22.33
N ASN A 132 -30.06 -2.38 -21.96
CA ASN A 132 -29.44 -3.43 -21.16
C ASN A 132 -28.40 -4.16 -22.03
N ARG A 133 -27.18 -3.63 -22.09
CA ARG A 133 -26.08 -4.16 -22.90
C ARG A 133 -25.17 -5.00 -22.02
N ASN A 134 -25.33 -6.33 -22.13
CA ASN A 134 -24.32 -7.27 -21.68
C ASN A 134 -23.16 -7.24 -22.68
N ASP A 135 -21.93 -7.24 -22.18
CA ASP A 135 -20.65 -7.43 -22.86
C ASP A 135 -20.38 -6.63 -24.16
N SER A 136 -19.52 -5.62 -24.00
CA SER A 136 -18.61 -5.17 -25.06
C SER A 136 -17.37 -4.57 -24.38
N GLU A 137 -16.38 -5.41 -24.10
CA GLU A 137 -15.09 -4.97 -23.56
C GLU A 137 -14.45 -3.96 -24.52
N GLY A 138 -14.21 -2.74 -24.06
CA GLY A 138 -13.82 -1.64 -24.95
C GLY A 138 -13.77 -0.26 -24.31
N ASP A 139 -13.03 -0.14 -23.20
CA ASP A 139 -12.46 1.14 -22.69
C ASP A 139 -13.43 2.33 -22.48
N GLU A 140 -14.73 2.08 -22.30
CA GLU A 140 -15.63 3.05 -21.66
C GLU A 140 -15.31 3.09 -20.16
N ALA A 141 -14.42 4.01 -19.77
CA ALA A 141 -14.09 4.29 -18.38
C ALA A 141 -15.40 4.47 -17.58
N ASP A 142 -15.64 3.53 -16.65
CA ASP A 142 -16.92 3.37 -15.99
C ASP A 142 -17.33 4.72 -15.36
N ALA A 143 -18.55 5.19 -15.63
CA ALA A 143 -19.00 6.49 -15.12
C ALA A 143 -18.94 6.54 -13.58
N THR A 144 -18.91 5.38 -12.91
CA THR A 144 -18.69 5.26 -11.48
C THR A 144 -17.22 5.39 -11.05
N GLU A 145 -16.25 5.04 -11.90
CA GLU A 145 -14.82 5.31 -11.66
C GLU A 145 -14.46 6.77 -11.97
N LEU A 146 -15.01 7.34 -13.04
CA LEU A 146 -14.85 8.77 -13.37
C LEU A 146 -15.45 9.68 -12.27
N ALA A 147 -16.55 9.24 -11.64
CA ALA A 147 -17.14 9.91 -10.48
C ALA A 147 -16.36 9.70 -9.16
N ARG A 148 -15.38 8.79 -9.10
CA ARG A 148 -14.49 8.58 -7.94
C ARG A 148 -13.27 9.50 -7.92
N SER A 149 -13.16 10.46 -8.83
CA SER A 149 -12.11 11.50 -8.72
C SER A 149 -12.32 12.32 -7.44
N HIS A 150 -11.72 11.89 -6.33
CA HIS A 150 -11.76 12.59 -5.06
C HIS A 150 -11.19 14.00 -5.25
N GLU A 151 -12.03 15.00 -5.06
CA GLU A 151 -11.66 16.39 -5.28
C GLU A 151 -10.64 16.84 -4.24
N SER A 152 -9.47 17.32 -4.68
CA SER A 152 -8.48 17.88 -3.77
C SER A 152 -8.96 19.19 -3.15
N LEU A 153 -8.43 19.53 -1.97
CA LEU A 153 -8.69 20.83 -1.32
C LEU A 153 -8.41 22.00 -2.29
N THR A 154 -7.30 21.91 -3.05
CA THR A 154 -6.92 22.92 -4.04
C THR A 154 -7.94 23.05 -5.18
N ALA A 155 -8.42 21.94 -5.74
CA ALA A 155 -9.46 21.95 -6.77
C ALA A 155 -10.78 22.56 -6.27
N PHE A 156 -11.19 22.19 -5.05
CA PHE A 156 -12.39 22.71 -4.41
C PHE A 156 -12.34 24.23 -4.18
N LEU A 157 -11.20 24.73 -3.71
CA LEU A 157 -10.95 26.17 -3.52
C LEU A 157 -10.86 26.92 -4.86
N HIS A 158 -10.22 26.34 -5.89
CA HIS A 158 -10.23 26.93 -7.22
C HIS A 158 -11.64 27.03 -7.81
N ARG A 159 -12.51 26.02 -7.61
CA ARG A 159 -13.91 26.08 -8.04
C ARG A 159 -14.66 27.22 -7.34
N GLN A 160 -14.47 27.42 -6.04
CA GLN A 160 -15.07 28.53 -5.31
C GLN A 160 -14.52 29.90 -5.73
N ALA A 161 -13.21 29.99 -6.01
CA ALA A 161 -12.58 31.22 -6.48
C ALA A 161 -13.18 31.74 -7.81
N LEU A 162 -13.76 30.87 -8.64
CA LEU A 162 -14.50 31.26 -9.85
C LEU A 162 -15.83 31.99 -9.56
N ALA A 163 -16.42 31.81 -8.38
CA ALA A 163 -17.62 32.54 -7.97
C ALA A 163 -17.32 33.99 -7.53
N LEU A 164 -16.06 34.28 -7.16
CA LEU A 164 -15.63 35.62 -6.74
C LEU A 164 -15.33 36.51 -7.96
N ARG A 165 -15.91 37.72 -7.95
CA ARG A 165 -15.64 38.75 -8.96
C ARG A 165 -14.37 39.55 -8.60
N LEU A 166 -13.22 39.00 -8.96
CA LEU A 166 -11.90 39.56 -8.68
C LEU A 166 -11.27 40.21 -9.91
N SER A 167 -10.30 41.11 -9.72
CA SER A 167 -9.43 41.55 -10.81
C SER A 167 -8.55 40.38 -11.29
N GLU A 168 -8.00 40.46 -12.50
CA GLU A 168 -7.15 39.38 -13.03
C GLU A 168 -5.90 39.16 -12.18
N ILE A 169 -5.37 40.24 -11.59
CA ILE A 169 -4.21 40.24 -10.70
C ILE A 169 -4.56 39.62 -9.35
N ASP A 170 -5.68 40.03 -8.73
CA ASP A 170 -6.10 39.47 -7.44
C ASP A 170 -6.50 37.99 -7.55
N ARG A 171 -7.07 37.60 -8.70
CA ARG A 171 -7.35 36.19 -9.04
C ARG A 171 -6.06 35.39 -9.18
N ALA A 172 -5.00 35.95 -9.79
CA ALA A 172 -3.70 35.30 -9.88
C ALA A 172 -3.04 35.15 -8.49
N ALA A 173 -3.09 36.20 -7.65
CA ALA A 173 -2.59 36.16 -6.28
C ALA A 173 -3.35 35.15 -5.42
N LEU A 174 -4.68 35.10 -5.50
CA LEU A 174 -5.51 34.11 -4.83
C LEU A 174 -5.21 32.68 -5.31
N ARG A 175 -5.02 32.48 -6.61
CA ARG A 175 -4.65 31.17 -7.17
C ARG A 175 -3.31 30.69 -6.62
N PHE A 176 -2.30 31.56 -6.59
CA PHE A 176 -0.99 31.26 -6.02
C PHE A 176 -1.09 30.89 -4.53
N LEU A 177 -1.86 31.63 -3.73
CA LEU A 177 -2.11 31.30 -2.32
C LEU A 177 -2.87 29.98 -2.12
N ILE A 178 -3.72 29.55 -3.06
CA ILE A 178 -4.38 28.24 -3.00
C ILE A 178 -3.37 27.11 -3.31
N GLU A 179 -2.47 27.33 -4.27
CA GLU A 179 -1.42 26.37 -4.65
C GLU A 179 -0.31 26.25 -3.57
N SER A 180 -0.15 27.23 -2.67
CA SER A 180 0.77 27.18 -1.51
C SER A 180 0.15 26.68 -0.20
N LEU A 181 -1.07 26.11 -0.22
CA LEU A 181 -1.68 25.47 0.95
C LEU A 181 -1.20 24.02 1.12
N ASN A 182 -0.94 23.63 2.36
CA ASN A 182 -0.70 22.23 2.72
C ASN A 182 -2.00 21.40 2.77
N ASP A 183 -1.87 20.06 2.74
CA ASP A 183 -2.99 19.10 2.86
C ASP A 183 -3.89 19.31 4.09
N ASP A 184 -3.35 19.89 5.18
CA ASP A 184 -4.11 20.23 6.39
C ASP A 184 -4.93 21.54 6.26
N GLY A 185 -4.67 22.36 5.23
CA GLY A 185 -5.32 23.66 4.95
C GLY A 185 -4.62 24.90 5.53
N TYR A 186 -3.37 24.77 5.96
CA TYR A 186 -2.56 25.87 6.54
C TYR A 186 -1.60 26.49 5.51
N LEU A 187 -1.26 27.76 5.72
CA LEU A 187 -0.13 28.44 5.08
C LEU A 187 1.08 28.37 6.03
N GLU A 188 2.09 27.58 5.69
CA GLU A 188 3.33 27.50 6.49
C GLU A 188 4.28 28.67 6.22
N GLU A 189 4.37 29.13 4.96
CA GLU A 189 5.23 30.24 4.55
C GLU A 189 4.57 31.60 4.86
N PRO A 190 5.31 32.57 5.43
CA PRO A 190 4.81 33.93 5.61
C PRO A 190 4.66 34.64 4.26
N LEU A 191 3.69 35.56 4.17
CA LEU A 191 3.40 36.29 2.91
C LEU A 191 4.61 37.08 2.36
N GLU A 192 5.57 37.44 3.21
CA GLU A 192 6.81 38.12 2.83
C GLU A 192 7.75 37.19 2.04
N GLU A 193 7.91 35.93 2.48
CA GLU A 193 8.71 34.92 1.76
C GLU A 193 8.04 34.53 0.43
N LEU A 194 6.70 34.43 0.42
CA LEU A 194 5.89 34.21 -0.80
C LEU A 194 5.97 35.38 -1.79
N ALA A 195 6.16 36.62 -1.32
CA ALA A 195 6.38 37.78 -2.19
C ALA A 195 7.80 37.81 -2.77
N ILE A 196 8.81 37.49 -1.94
CA ILE A 196 10.21 37.39 -2.37
C ILE A 196 10.40 36.26 -3.40
N SER A 197 9.71 35.12 -3.24
CA SER A 197 9.81 33.99 -4.18
C SER A 197 9.21 34.29 -5.56
N LEU A 198 8.20 35.17 -5.64
CA LEU A 198 7.54 35.56 -6.88
C LEU A 198 8.22 36.75 -7.59
N ALA A 199 8.66 37.77 -6.85
CA ALA A 199 9.27 38.99 -7.40
C ALA A 199 10.80 38.90 -7.57
N GLY A 200 11.47 38.02 -6.82
CA GLY A 200 12.90 38.09 -6.61
C GLY A 200 13.28 39.16 -5.55
N PRO A 201 14.56 39.20 -5.12
CA PRO A 201 14.98 40.02 -3.99
C PRO A 201 15.27 41.50 -4.32
N ASP A 202 15.22 41.90 -5.59
CA ASP A 202 15.83 43.15 -6.06
C ASP A 202 14.89 44.39 -5.99
N ASP A 203 13.57 44.21 -6.06
CA ASP A 203 12.58 45.29 -6.15
C ASP A 203 11.67 45.40 -4.91
N LEU A 204 12.12 46.12 -3.88
CA LEU A 204 11.40 46.30 -2.61
C LEU A 204 9.97 46.88 -2.76
N GLU A 205 9.77 47.84 -3.66
CA GLU A 205 8.44 48.45 -3.89
C GLU A 205 7.43 47.44 -4.45
N GLN A 206 7.90 46.50 -5.29
CA GLN A 206 7.05 45.42 -5.83
C GLN A 206 6.74 44.37 -4.77
N ILE A 207 7.70 44.06 -3.89
CA ILE A 207 7.48 43.16 -2.74
C ILE A 207 6.41 43.76 -1.81
N GLU A 208 6.47 45.05 -1.49
CA GLU A 208 5.45 45.71 -0.66
C GLU A 208 4.05 45.69 -1.31
N GLU A 209 3.94 45.95 -2.62
CA GLU A 209 2.67 45.86 -3.33
C GLU A 209 2.12 44.42 -3.38
N LEU A 210 2.99 43.43 -3.60
CA LEU A 210 2.60 42.01 -3.60
C LEU A 210 2.18 41.53 -2.21
N VAL A 211 2.90 41.90 -1.14
CA VAL A 211 2.47 41.60 0.24
C VAL A 211 1.10 42.22 0.52
N HIS A 212 0.85 43.46 0.08
CA HIS A 212 -0.48 44.06 0.22
C HIS A 212 -1.56 43.24 -0.50
N ARG A 213 -1.35 42.90 -1.78
CA ARG A 213 -2.28 42.06 -2.56
C ARG A 213 -2.47 40.67 -1.92
N PHE A 214 -1.41 40.04 -1.42
CA PHE A 214 -1.51 38.78 -0.70
C PHE A 214 -2.27 38.90 0.62
N THR A 215 -2.19 40.01 1.36
CA THR A 215 -3.05 40.18 2.56
C THR A 215 -4.53 40.30 2.21
N VAL A 216 -4.87 40.89 1.06
CA VAL A 216 -6.25 40.94 0.55
C VAL A 216 -6.69 39.55 0.09
N ALA A 217 -5.87 38.87 -0.71
CA ALA A 217 -6.14 37.51 -1.18
C ALA A 217 -6.23 36.49 -0.03
N GLN A 218 -5.41 36.61 1.03
CA GLN A 218 -5.50 35.76 2.22
C GLN A 218 -6.86 35.95 2.93
N ARG A 219 -7.36 37.19 3.07
CA ARG A 219 -8.70 37.43 3.65
C ARG A 219 -9.84 36.89 2.79
N LEU A 220 -9.72 36.97 1.47
CA LEU A 220 -10.67 36.36 0.54
C LEU A 220 -10.66 34.82 0.67
N LEU A 221 -9.48 34.22 0.73
CA LEU A 221 -9.28 32.78 0.93
C LEU A 221 -9.86 32.32 2.28
N GLN A 222 -9.65 33.08 3.35
CA GLN A 222 -10.23 32.83 4.69
C GLN A 222 -11.77 32.94 4.74
N SER A 223 -12.40 33.53 3.72
CA SER A 223 -13.86 33.57 3.57
C SER A 223 -14.46 32.42 2.75
N LEU A 224 -13.64 31.54 2.18
CA LEU A 224 -14.08 30.35 1.46
C LEU A 224 -14.41 29.18 2.41
N GLU A 225 -15.20 28.20 1.94
CA GLU A 225 -15.38 26.93 2.65
C GLU A 225 -14.18 26.00 2.36
N PRO A 226 -13.66 25.21 3.31
CA PRO A 226 -14.01 25.16 4.74
C PRO A 226 -13.44 26.31 5.59
N THR A 227 -14.22 26.73 6.60
CA THR A 227 -13.87 27.79 7.54
C THR A 227 -12.54 27.51 8.26
N GLY A 228 -11.61 28.47 8.21
CA GLY A 228 -10.29 28.38 8.84
C GLY A 228 -9.15 27.91 7.93
N VAL A 229 -9.41 27.70 6.63
CA VAL A 229 -8.34 27.53 5.62
C VAL A 229 -7.57 28.83 5.43
N GLY A 230 -6.26 28.73 5.14
CA GLY A 230 -5.38 29.89 4.98
C GLY A 230 -5.08 30.63 6.29
N ALA A 231 -5.29 29.96 7.42
CA ALA A 231 -4.69 30.34 8.68
C ALA A 231 -3.18 30.03 8.67
N ARG A 232 -2.39 30.85 9.36
CA ARG A 232 -0.94 30.63 9.58
C ARG A 232 -0.68 29.79 10.83
N ASN A 233 -1.61 29.84 11.78
CA ASN A 233 -1.50 29.16 13.08
C ASN A 233 -2.84 28.52 13.48
N LEU A 234 -2.78 27.47 14.31
CA LEU A 234 -3.98 26.86 14.91
C LEU A 234 -4.85 27.87 15.67
N ALA A 235 -4.23 28.85 16.34
CA ALA A 235 -4.96 29.92 17.00
C ALA A 235 -5.81 30.75 16.03
N GLU A 236 -5.22 31.12 14.89
CA GLU A 236 -5.91 31.87 13.82
C GLU A 236 -7.04 31.05 13.21
N CYS A 237 -6.79 29.77 12.90
CA CYS A 237 -7.80 28.83 12.38
C CYS A 237 -9.02 28.73 13.31
N LEU A 238 -8.80 28.50 14.61
CA LEU A 238 -9.86 28.45 15.61
C LEU A 238 -10.56 29.81 15.78
N THR A 239 -9.85 30.94 15.73
CA THR A 239 -10.52 32.25 15.76
C THR A 239 -11.41 32.50 14.55
N LEU A 240 -10.98 32.11 13.34
CA LEU A 240 -11.77 32.27 12.11
C LEU A 240 -13.06 31.45 12.19
N GLN A 241 -12.97 30.20 12.65
CA GLN A 241 -14.13 29.33 12.90
C GLN A 241 -15.07 29.90 13.96
N LEU A 242 -14.54 30.40 15.08
CA LEU A 242 -15.33 31.08 16.12
C LEU A 242 -16.00 32.37 15.62
N THR A 243 -15.35 33.15 14.74
CA THR A 243 -15.97 34.34 14.14
C THR A 243 -17.04 34.01 13.12
N ALA A 244 -16.92 32.89 12.39
CA ALA A 244 -17.99 32.40 11.52
C ALA A 244 -19.20 31.96 12.36
N LEU A 245 -18.99 31.15 13.40
CA LEU A 245 -20.04 30.73 14.32
C LEU A 245 -20.70 31.91 15.07
N ALA A 246 -19.97 33.00 15.32
CA ALA A 246 -20.54 34.22 15.89
C ALA A 246 -21.39 35.04 14.90
N ALA A 247 -21.25 34.79 13.60
CA ALA A 247 -22.04 35.43 12.53
C ALA A 247 -23.26 34.58 12.14
N ASP A 248 -23.24 33.26 12.37
CA ASP A 248 -24.38 32.37 12.18
C ASP A 248 -25.38 32.53 13.34
N GLU A 249 -26.43 33.32 13.11
CA GLU A 249 -27.52 33.59 14.08
C GLU A 249 -28.31 32.33 14.49
N ASP A 250 -28.25 31.25 13.69
CA ASP A 250 -28.91 29.96 13.93
C ASP A 250 -28.12 29.02 14.88
N SER A 251 -26.99 29.45 15.45
CA SER A 251 -26.16 28.60 16.31
C SER A 251 -26.65 28.54 17.77
N ASP A 252 -26.77 27.32 18.33
CA ASP A 252 -27.17 27.03 19.73
C ASP A 252 -26.17 27.55 20.81
N ALA A 253 -25.23 28.43 20.46
CA ALA A 253 -24.15 28.87 21.34
C ALA A 253 -24.44 30.26 21.95
N ASP A 254 -24.40 30.35 23.28
CA ASP A 254 -24.52 31.64 23.98
C ASP A 254 -23.43 32.62 23.45
N PRO A 255 -23.78 33.83 22.96
CA PRO A 255 -22.82 34.74 22.33
C PRO A 255 -21.69 35.17 23.30
N ASP A 256 -22.01 35.29 24.59
CA ASP A 256 -21.04 35.50 25.67
C ASP A 256 -19.96 34.40 25.72
N THR A 257 -20.33 33.14 25.48
CA THR A 257 -19.39 32.00 25.52
C THR A 257 -18.47 31.97 24.30
N VAL A 258 -18.97 32.39 23.13
CA VAL A 258 -18.16 32.55 21.92
C VAL A 258 -17.16 33.69 22.10
N GLN A 259 -17.55 34.81 22.72
CA GLN A 259 -16.63 35.90 23.07
C GLN A 259 -15.58 35.49 24.13
N THR A 260 -15.93 34.62 25.09
CA THR A 260 -14.93 34.00 25.99
C THR A 260 -14.01 33.05 25.22
N ALA A 261 -14.52 32.25 24.28
CA ALA A 261 -13.70 31.37 23.45
C ALA A 261 -12.69 32.15 22.59
N LEU A 262 -13.12 33.25 21.95
CA LEU A 262 -12.23 34.14 21.19
C LEU A 262 -11.12 34.74 22.07
N ARG A 263 -11.44 35.19 23.30
CA ARG A 263 -10.44 35.65 24.28
C ARG A 263 -9.48 34.55 24.70
N ILE A 264 -9.94 33.30 24.83
CA ILE A 264 -9.09 32.14 25.13
C ILE A 264 -8.15 31.82 23.95
N CYS A 265 -8.61 31.90 22.70
CA CYS A 265 -7.79 31.64 21.51
C CYS A 265 -6.71 32.72 21.27
N GLN A 266 -6.87 33.93 21.81
CA GLN A 266 -5.84 34.97 21.83
C GLN A 266 -4.73 34.72 22.87
N GLN A 267 -4.95 33.79 23.82
CA GLN A 267 -3.95 33.38 24.81
C GLN A 267 -3.12 32.18 24.29
N PRO A 268 -1.91 31.94 24.83
CA PRO A 268 -1.09 30.80 24.42
C PRO A 268 -1.80 29.45 24.63
N LEU A 269 -2.05 28.75 23.51
CA LEU A 269 -2.79 27.48 23.43
C LEU A 269 -2.24 26.36 24.33
N GLU A 270 -0.97 26.43 24.76
CA GLU A 270 -0.42 25.52 25.76
C GLU A 270 -1.24 25.47 27.06
N MET A 271 -1.85 26.59 27.47
CA MET A 271 -2.67 26.65 28.69
C MET A 271 -4.00 25.90 28.51
N LEU A 272 -4.57 25.93 27.30
CA LEU A 272 -5.75 25.15 26.93
C LEU A 272 -5.41 23.66 26.84
N ALA A 273 -4.28 23.30 26.23
CA ALA A 273 -3.79 21.93 26.15
C ALA A 273 -3.52 21.30 27.55
N ARG A 274 -3.08 22.10 28.53
CA ARG A 274 -2.90 21.67 29.92
C ARG A 274 -4.19 21.68 30.75
N ARG A 275 -5.31 22.18 30.20
CA ARG A 275 -6.58 22.41 30.91
C ARG A 275 -6.44 23.25 32.19
N ASP A 276 -5.60 24.29 32.16
CA ASP A 276 -5.33 25.19 33.29
C ASP A 276 -6.50 26.19 33.54
N ILE A 277 -7.71 25.68 33.84
CA ILE A 277 -8.97 26.46 33.97
C ILE A 277 -8.77 27.71 34.86
N ARG A 278 -8.10 27.56 36.01
CA ARG A 278 -7.88 28.65 36.98
C ARG A 278 -7.02 29.80 36.46
N ARG A 279 -6.12 29.54 35.51
CA ARG A 279 -5.31 30.58 34.87
C ARG A 279 -6.08 31.23 33.73
N LEU A 280 -6.81 30.43 32.96
CA LEU A 280 -7.66 30.93 31.88
C LEU A 280 -8.78 31.86 32.40
N THR A 281 -9.42 31.54 33.54
CA THR A 281 -10.40 32.42 34.19
C THR A 281 -9.77 33.73 34.66
N GLN A 282 -8.57 33.68 35.26
CA GLN A 282 -7.86 34.87 35.70
C GLN A 282 -7.41 35.78 34.54
N LEU A 283 -7.01 35.20 33.40
CA LEU A 283 -6.58 35.94 32.21
C LEU A 283 -7.76 36.48 31.38
N CYS A 284 -8.87 35.73 31.28
CA CYS A 284 -10.04 36.15 30.50
C CYS A 284 -10.99 37.06 31.30
N GLY A 285 -10.99 36.97 32.63
CA GLY A 285 -11.88 37.72 33.52
C GLY A 285 -13.29 37.12 33.68
N ASP A 286 -13.53 35.92 33.15
CA ASP A 286 -14.84 35.27 33.15
C ASP A 286 -14.99 34.21 34.25
N GLY A 287 -16.26 33.89 34.60
CA GLY A 287 -16.59 32.84 35.55
C GLY A 287 -16.20 31.43 35.08
N GLU A 288 -15.88 30.54 36.03
CA GLU A 288 -15.36 29.19 35.76
C GLU A 288 -16.30 28.29 34.93
N GLU A 289 -17.61 28.57 34.95
CA GLU A 289 -18.60 27.85 34.16
C GLU A 289 -18.55 28.25 32.69
N ARG A 290 -18.39 29.55 32.40
CA ARG A 290 -18.28 30.08 31.03
C ARG A 290 -16.98 29.66 30.36
N THR A 291 -15.86 29.69 31.08
CA THR A 291 -14.58 29.20 30.53
C THR A 291 -14.60 27.71 30.27
N ARG A 292 -15.28 26.91 31.11
CA ARG A 292 -15.52 25.48 30.86
C ARG A 292 -16.40 25.24 29.64
N ALA A 293 -17.47 26.03 29.46
CA ALA A 293 -18.33 25.96 28.28
C ALA A 293 -17.56 26.35 26.99
N ALA A 294 -16.81 27.45 27.02
CA ALA A 294 -15.96 27.90 25.92
C ALA A 294 -14.87 26.87 25.56
N MET A 295 -14.23 26.22 26.54
CA MET A 295 -13.30 25.12 26.29
C MET A 295 -13.98 23.90 25.65
N ALA A 296 -15.22 23.59 26.03
CA ALA A 296 -16.00 22.52 25.41
C ALA A 296 -16.44 22.86 23.98
N LEU A 297 -16.69 24.14 23.67
CA LEU A 297 -16.95 24.64 22.32
C LEU A 297 -15.68 24.52 21.46
N ILE A 298 -14.55 25.05 21.92
CA ILE A 298 -13.25 24.95 21.20
C ILE A 298 -12.88 23.49 20.92
N ALA A 299 -13.17 22.56 21.85
CA ALA A 299 -12.91 21.13 21.66
C ALA A 299 -13.82 20.43 20.63
N ARG A 300 -14.88 21.09 20.13
CA ARG A 300 -15.74 20.59 19.03
C ARG A 300 -15.32 21.12 17.66
N LEU A 301 -14.46 22.14 17.61
CA LEU A 301 -13.99 22.73 16.35
C LEU A 301 -13.00 21.81 15.64
N GLU A 302 -12.96 21.87 14.31
CA GLU A 302 -12.08 21.05 13.48
C GLU A 302 -10.72 21.76 13.26
N PRO A 303 -9.62 21.29 13.87
CA PRO A 303 -8.32 21.96 13.81
C PRO A 303 -7.56 21.74 12.50
N ARG A 304 -8.12 20.97 11.55
CA ARG A 304 -7.51 20.59 10.26
C ARG A 304 -8.57 20.62 9.16
N PRO A 305 -8.91 21.80 8.61
CA PRO A 305 -10.01 21.94 7.66
C PRO A 305 -9.79 21.14 6.36
N GLY A 306 -8.53 20.91 5.94
CA GLY A 306 -8.20 20.09 4.78
C GLY A 306 -8.52 18.59 4.93
N ARG A 307 -8.76 18.09 6.16
CA ARG A 307 -8.98 16.66 6.44
C ARG A 307 -10.15 16.03 5.68
N ARG A 308 -11.18 16.80 5.31
CA ARG A 308 -12.32 16.33 4.49
C ARG A 308 -11.90 15.94 3.06
N PHE A 309 -10.80 16.50 2.57
CA PHE A 309 -10.26 16.33 1.22
C PHE A 309 -8.91 15.58 1.22
N ALA A 310 -8.47 15.11 2.39
CA ALA A 310 -7.27 14.28 2.51
C ALA A 310 -7.52 12.93 1.83
N ASP A 311 -6.63 12.58 0.91
CA ASP A 311 -6.68 11.34 0.13
C ASP A 311 -6.38 10.11 1.00
N VAL A 312 -7.45 9.46 1.48
CA VAL A 312 -7.38 8.25 2.34
C VAL A 312 -7.20 6.96 1.50
N GLU A 313 -7.26 7.02 0.17
CA GLU A 313 -7.03 5.84 -0.68
C GLU A 313 -5.56 5.38 -0.67
N ARG A 314 -4.66 6.20 -0.11
CA ARG A 314 -3.22 5.93 -0.08
C ARG A 314 -2.86 4.70 0.74
N ASN A 315 -2.46 3.67 -0.02
CA ASN A 315 -1.81 2.42 0.39
C ASN A 315 -2.76 1.29 0.84
N ILE A 316 -3.73 0.93 0.00
CA ILE A 316 -4.32 -0.42 0.05
C ILE A 316 -3.22 -1.43 -0.31
N ILE A 317 -2.71 -2.14 0.70
CA ILE A 317 -1.67 -3.16 0.51
C ILE A 317 -2.31 -4.46 0.01
N ILE A 318 -2.10 -4.78 -1.26
CA ILE A 318 -2.50 -6.07 -1.84
C ILE A 318 -1.62 -7.19 -1.23
N PRO A 319 -2.20 -8.20 -0.57
CA PRO A 319 -1.44 -9.27 0.08
C PRO A 319 -0.97 -10.33 -0.92
N ASP A 320 0.26 -10.83 -0.75
CA ASP A 320 0.81 -11.98 -1.50
C ASP A 320 0.17 -13.31 -1.07
N VAL A 321 -0.14 -13.43 0.22
CA VAL A 321 -0.56 -14.68 0.87
C VAL A 321 -1.83 -14.45 1.67
N ILE A 322 -2.79 -15.37 1.55
CA ILE A 322 -4.07 -15.34 2.27
C ILE A 322 -4.11 -16.53 3.23
N VAL A 323 -4.28 -16.25 4.52
CA VAL A 323 -4.46 -17.27 5.56
C VAL A 323 -5.92 -17.34 5.97
N ARG A 324 -6.58 -18.43 5.62
CA ARG A 324 -7.97 -18.70 6.02
C ARG A 324 -7.99 -19.72 7.16
N LYS A 325 -8.80 -19.43 8.18
CA LYS A 325 -9.11 -20.40 9.23
C LYS A 325 -9.98 -21.50 8.62
N ALA A 326 -9.48 -22.73 8.58
CA ALA A 326 -10.30 -23.86 8.15
C ALA A 326 -11.42 -24.11 9.17
N GLY A 327 -12.52 -24.70 8.71
CA GLY A 327 -13.53 -25.26 9.61
C GLY A 327 -12.92 -26.31 10.55
N ARG A 328 -13.67 -26.72 11.59
CA ARG A 328 -13.23 -27.82 12.46
C ARG A 328 -12.97 -29.06 11.60
N ALA A 329 -11.71 -29.47 11.47
CA ALA A 329 -11.38 -30.78 10.95
C ALA A 329 -11.95 -31.84 11.90
N ASN A 330 -12.40 -32.98 11.37
CA ASN A 330 -12.91 -34.12 12.16
C ASN A 330 -11.76 -34.88 12.86
N GLY A 331 -11.00 -34.19 13.71
CA GLY A 331 -10.01 -34.74 14.63
C GLY A 331 -10.48 -34.58 16.08
N ARG A 332 -10.06 -35.50 16.96
CA ARG A 332 -10.52 -35.52 18.37
C ARG A 332 -10.05 -34.33 19.22
N ASP A 333 -9.05 -33.60 18.77
CA ASP A 333 -8.57 -32.38 19.41
C ASP A 333 -9.04 -31.15 18.63
N GLY A 334 -9.70 -30.22 19.32
CA GLY A 334 -10.38 -29.05 18.75
C GLY A 334 -9.45 -27.96 18.18
N GLN A 335 -8.33 -28.33 17.57
CA GLN A 335 -7.38 -27.41 16.97
C GLN A 335 -7.96 -26.80 15.68
N HIS A 336 -7.85 -25.48 15.57
CA HIS A 336 -8.13 -24.78 14.33
C HIS A 336 -6.98 -24.99 13.36
N ASN A 337 -7.23 -25.69 12.25
CA ASN A 337 -6.26 -25.76 11.17
C ASN A 337 -6.31 -24.47 10.35
N PHE A 338 -5.17 -24.01 9.85
CA PHE A 338 -5.07 -22.79 9.04
C PHE A 338 -4.59 -23.16 7.64
N ILE A 339 -5.38 -22.80 6.63
CA ILE A 339 -5.05 -23.02 5.23
C ILE A 339 -4.35 -21.77 4.72
N VAL A 340 -3.13 -21.95 4.22
CA VAL A 340 -2.30 -20.91 3.62
C VAL A 340 -2.32 -21.09 2.10
N SER A 341 -2.88 -20.10 1.41
CA SER A 341 -2.98 -20.03 -0.05
C SER A 341 -2.32 -18.76 -0.57
N LEU A 342 -1.71 -18.83 -1.75
CA LEU A 342 -1.25 -17.63 -2.48
C LEU A 342 -2.46 -16.82 -2.98
N ASN A 343 -2.29 -15.51 -3.13
CA ASN A 343 -3.25 -14.66 -3.80
C ASN A 343 -3.14 -14.87 -5.33
N PRO A 344 -4.20 -15.30 -6.05
CA PRO A 344 -4.16 -15.45 -7.50
C PRO A 344 -3.90 -14.13 -8.23
N ASP A 345 -4.41 -13.01 -7.71
CA ASP A 345 -4.37 -11.69 -8.37
C ASP A 345 -2.94 -11.13 -8.48
N VAL A 346 -2.05 -11.57 -7.58
CA VAL A 346 -0.63 -11.19 -7.53
C VAL A 346 0.24 -12.10 -8.42
N MET A 347 -0.28 -13.24 -8.87
CA MET A 347 0.49 -14.24 -9.62
C MET A 347 0.31 -14.06 -11.14
N PRO A 348 1.30 -13.52 -11.87
CA PRO A 348 1.18 -13.37 -13.32
C PRO A 348 1.10 -14.73 -14.02
N ARG A 349 0.04 -14.93 -14.81
CA ARG A 349 -0.16 -16.12 -15.64
C ARG A 349 0.68 -16.04 -16.92
N LEU A 350 1.97 -16.32 -16.80
CA LEU A 350 2.91 -16.35 -17.92
C LEU A 350 2.94 -17.73 -18.58
N ARG A 351 2.82 -17.74 -19.91
CA ARG A 351 3.06 -18.93 -20.74
C ARG A 351 4.15 -18.65 -21.78
N VAL A 352 4.73 -19.73 -22.30
CA VAL A 352 5.55 -19.70 -23.51
C VAL A 352 4.62 -19.93 -24.69
N HIS A 353 4.69 -19.10 -25.72
CA HIS A 353 3.87 -19.32 -26.92
C HIS A 353 4.31 -20.60 -27.66
N ASP A 354 3.45 -21.61 -27.62
CA ASP A 354 3.76 -22.95 -28.12
C ASP A 354 3.96 -22.99 -29.65
N ILE A 355 3.33 -22.08 -30.41
CA ILE A 355 3.50 -21.98 -31.88
C ILE A 355 4.93 -21.56 -32.24
N TYR A 356 5.43 -20.47 -31.66
CA TYR A 356 6.80 -20.01 -31.91
C TYR A 356 7.84 -21.01 -31.38
N ALA A 357 7.58 -21.67 -30.24
CA ALA A 357 8.44 -22.73 -29.73
C ALA A 357 8.47 -23.98 -30.65
N GLY A 358 7.35 -24.30 -31.31
CA GLY A 358 7.24 -25.35 -32.31
C GLY A 358 7.99 -25.01 -33.61
N ALA A 359 7.81 -23.79 -34.12
CA ALA A 359 8.50 -23.28 -35.31
C ALA A 359 10.04 -23.34 -35.15
N LEU A 360 10.55 -22.97 -33.96
CA LEU A 360 11.97 -23.12 -33.63
C LEU A 360 12.45 -24.58 -33.70
N ARG A 361 11.67 -25.54 -33.18
CA ARG A 361 12.07 -26.97 -33.22
C ARG A 361 12.14 -27.52 -34.64
N GLY A 362 11.32 -27.01 -35.56
CA GLY A 362 11.39 -27.34 -36.99
C GLY A 362 12.62 -26.77 -37.69
N HIS A 363 12.94 -25.50 -37.46
CA HIS A 363 14.03 -24.79 -38.14
C HIS A 363 15.40 -24.92 -37.44
N LYS A 364 15.98 -26.12 -37.41
CA LYS A 364 17.39 -26.31 -37.01
C LYS A 364 18.34 -25.84 -38.11
N GLY A 365 19.03 -24.70 -37.92
CA GLY A 365 20.25 -24.39 -38.69
C GLY A 365 20.55 -22.94 -39.09
N GLY A 366 19.63 -21.98 -38.90
CA GLY A 366 19.91 -20.56 -39.19
C GLY A 366 20.73 -19.88 -38.07
N GLU A 367 21.55 -18.87 -38.38
CA GLU A 367 22.31 -18.14 -37.36
C GLU A 367 21.41 -17.48 -36.29
N GLY A 368 20.24 -16.98 -36.71
CA GLY A 368 19.22 -16.47 -35.80
C GLY A 368 18.59 -17.53 -34.87
N HIS A 369 18.71 -18.82 -35.18
CA HIS A 369 18.17 -19.90 -34.34
C HIS A 369 18.85 -19.93 -32.96
N GLN A 370 20.15 -19.67 -32.88
CA GLN A 370 20.88 -19.76 -31.60
C GLN A 370 20.46 -18.64 -30.64
N GLY A 371 20.42 -17.38 -31.11
CA GLY A 371 19.96 -16.25 -30.29
C GLY A 371 18.48 -16.40 -29.88
N MET A 372 17.64 -16.92 -30.79
CA MET A 372 16.23 -17.13 -30.50
C MET A 372 15.99 -18.33 -29.56
N GLN A 373 16.79 -19.39 -29.66
CA GLN A 373 16.81 -20.51 -28.72
C GLN A 373 17.31 -20.07 -27.33
N GLN A 374 18.27 -19.14 -27.26
CA GLN A 374 18.71 -18.52 -26.00
C GLN A 374 17.55 -17.76 -25.33
N ARG A 375 16.84 -16.88 -26.07
CA ARG A 375 15.65 -16.18 -25.55
C ARG A 375 14.54 -17.13 -25.07
N LEU A 376 14.35 -18.26 -25.75
CA LEU A 376 13.41 -19.30 -25.33
C LEU A 376 13.86 -19.99 -24.03
N GLN A 377 15.16 -20.21 -23.83
CA GLN A 377 15.71 -20.73 -22.57
C GLN A 377 15.56 -19.71 -21.44
N GLU A 378 15.86 -18.43 -21.70
CA GLU A 378 15.69 -17.32 -20.76
C GLU A 378 14.22 -17.19 -20.33
N ALA A 379 13.27 -17.22 -21.26
CA ALA A 379 11.82 -17.23 -20.98
C ALA A 379 11.40 -18.40 -20.08
N ARG A 380 11.80 -19.64 -20.43
CA ARG A 380 11.48 -20.84 -19.64
C ARG A 380 12.09 -20.80 -18.25
N TRP A 381 13.31 -20.27 -18.14
CA TRP A 381 14.01 -20.13 -16.88
C TRP A 381 13.38 -19.03 -16.01
N PHE A 382 12.99 -17.89 -16.58
CA PHE A 382 12.24 -16.81 -15.92
C PHE A 382 10.91 -17.30 -15.32
N ILE A 383 10.07 -18.00 -16.10
CA ILE A 383 8.83 -18.61 -15.61
C ILE A 383 9.11 -19.56 -14.43
N LYS A 384 10.15 -20.40 -14.53
CA LYS A 384 10.55 -21.32 -13.46
C LYS A 384 10.96 -20.57 -12.18
N ASN A 385 11.68 -19.45 -12.28
CA ASN A 385 12.04 -18.65 -11.10
C ASN A 385 10.82 -18.00 -10.44
N ILE A 386 9.86 -17.51 -11.23
CA ILE A 386 8.62 -16.92 -10.69
C ILE A 386 7.83 -17.99 -9.93
N GLN A 387 7.71 -19.20 -10.49
CA GLN A 387 7.10 -20.34 -9.79
C GLN A 387 7.87 -20.70 -8.50
N GLN A 388 9.21 -20.73 -8.53
CA GLN A 388 10.04 -20.97 -7.35
C GLN A 388 9.93 -19.85 -6.30
N ARG A 389 9.78 -18.59 -6.69
CA ARG A 389 9.48 -17.46 -5.79
C ARG A 389 8.15 -17.70 -5.06
N PHE A 390 7.09 -18.02 -5.78
CA PHE A 390 5.79 -18.23 -5.15
C PHE A 390 5.72 -19.51 -4.29
N ASP A 391 6.37 -20.61 -4.70
CA ASP A 391 6.49 -21.80 -3.84
C ASP A 391 7.31 -21.51 -2.57
N THR A 392 8.44 -20.83 -2.67
CA THR A 392 9.25 -20.48 -1.48
C THR A 392 8.51 -19.52 -0.55
N ILE A 393 7.80 -18.51 -1.07
CA ILE A 393 6.90 -17.64 -0.27
C ILE A 393 5.84 -18.48 0.45
N LEU A 394 5.17 -19.41 -0.25
CA LEU A 394 4.12 -20.27 0.32
C LEU A 394 4.68 -21.24 1.38
N ARG A 395 5.86 -21.84 1.16
CA ARG A 395 6.53 -22.73 2.12
C ARG A 395 6.98 -21.99 3.37
N VAL A 396 7.61 -20.82 3.22
CA VAL A 396 7.98 -19.94 4.35
C VAL A 396 6.73 -19.51 5.12
N SER A 397 5.66 -19.11 4.43
CA SER A 397 4.42 -18.68 5.07
C SER A 397 3.72 -19.82 5.83
N ARG A 398 3.75 -21.05 5.31
CA ARG A 398 3.24 -22.24 6.03
C ARG A 398 4.04 -22.50 7.32
N ALA A 399 5.37 -22.47 7.27
CA ALA A 399 6.22 -22.65 8.45
C ALA A 399 6.01 -21.54 9.51
N ILE A 400 5.84 -20.29 9.09
CA ILE A 400 5.48 -19.17 9.99
C ILE A 400 4.13 -19.45 10.66
N VAL A 401 3.09 -19.81 9.89
CA VAL A 401 1.75 -20.08 10.41
C VAL A 401 1.73 -21.29 11.37
N GLU A 402 2.49 -22.34 11.06
CA GLU A 402 2.66 -23.53 11.89
C GLU A 402 3.21 -23.18 13.28
N ARG A 403 4.30 -22.40 13.34
CA ARG A 403 4.94 -21.99 14.60
C ARG A 403 4.16 -20.92 15.35
N GLN A 404 3.37 -20.11 14.65
CA GLN A 404 2.59 -18.99 15.21
C GLN A 404 1.10 -19.29 15.44
N LYS A 405 0.65 -20.55 15.46
CA LYS A 405 -0.77 -20.93 15.72
C LYS A 405 -1.42 -20.18 16.91
N SER A 406 -0.64 -19.88 17.96
CA SER A 406 -1.09 -19.10 19.13
C SER A 406 -1.49 -17.66 18.78
N PHE A 407 -0.76 -16.98 17.89
CA PHE A 407 -1.09 -15.63 17.40
C PHE A 407 -2.41 -15.63 16.60
N PHE A 408 -2.60 -16.58 15.69
CA PHE A 408 -3.83 -16.64 14.87
C PHE A 408 -5.09 -17.04 15.66
N THR A 409 -4.94 -17.48 16.91
CA THR A 409 -6.06 -17.83 17.80
C THR A 409 -6.36 -16.79 18.87
N HIS A 410 -5.34 -16.12 19.43
CA HIS A 410 -5.49 -15.16 20.53
C HIS A 410 -5.02 -13.73 20.18
N GLY A 411 -4.61 -13.49 18.94
CA GLY A 411 -4.08 -12.21 18.47
C GLY A 411 -2.65 -11.90 18.94
N GLU A 412 -2.29 -10.62 18.88
CA GLU A 412 -0.94 -10.09 19.12
C GLU A 412 -0.35 -10.44 20.50
N LEU A 413 -1.22 -10.71 21.48
CA LEU A 413 -0.86 -11.08 22.86
C LEU A 413 -0.09 -12.40 22.95
N ALA A 414 -0.39 -13.34 22.06
CA ALA A 414 0.17 -14.69 22.09
C ALA A 414 1.20 -14.94 20.98
N MET A 415 1.81 -13.87 20.44
CA MET A 415 2.90 -13.99 19.48
C MET A 415 4.14 -14.58 20.18
N ARG A 416 4.64 -15.69 19.64
CA ARG A 416 5.93 -16.27 20.04
C ARG A 416 7.05 -15.56 19.27
N PRO A 417 8.18 -15.20 19.86
CA PRO A 417 9.32 -14.70 19.10
C PRO A 417 9.89 -15.84 18.24
N LEU A 418 10.20 -15.54 16.98
CA LEU A 418 10.64 -16.52 15.98
C LEU A 418 11.93 -16.02 15.34
N VAL A 419 12.96 -16.86 15.30
CA VAL A 419 14.26 -16.50 14.70
C VAL A 419 14.32 -16.99 13.26
N LEU A 420 14.89 -16.19 12.35
CA LEU A 420 15.02 -16.53 10.92
C LEU A 420 15.72 -17.89 10.71
N ARG A 421 16.76 -18.17 11.53
CA ARG A 421 17.49 -19.44 11.54
C ARG A 421 16.60 -20.66 11.77
N ASP A 422 15.60 -20.57 12.65
CA ASP A 422 14.78 -21.73 13.00
C ASP A 422 13.90 -22.18 11.82
N ILE A 423 13.55 -21.28 10.90
CA ILE A 423 12.86 -21.57 9.64
C ILE A 423 13.86 -21.94 8.52
N ALA A 424 15.07 -21.39 8.56
CA ALA A 424 16.18 -21.74 7.67
C ALA A 424 16.52 -23.23 7.78
N ASP A 425 16.72 -23.69 9.02
CA ASP A 425 17.04 -25.08 9.35
C ASP A 425 15.87 -26.03 9.00
N GLU A 426 14.62 -25.61 9.18
CA GLU A 426 13.42 -26.40 8.88
C GLU A 426 13.17 -26.58 7.37
N LEU A 427 13.42 -25.54 6.56
CA LEU A 427 13.20 -25.58 5.11
C LEU A 427 14.42 -25.98 4.28
N GLY A 428 15.60 -26.10 4.92
CA GLY A 428 16.88 -26.34 4.24
C GLY A 428 17.35 -25.16 3.39
N LEU A 429 16.99 -23.94 3.78
CA LEU A 429 17.31 -22.69 3.06
C LEU A 429 18.32 -21.85 3.84
N HIS A 430 19.08 -21.00 3.16
CA HIS A 430 19.97 -20.06 3.85
C HIS A 430 19.15 -18.93 4.53
N GLU A 431 19.59 -18.47 5.70
CA GLU A 431 18.93 -17.39 6.46
C GLU A 431 18.71 -16.13 5.60
N SER A 432 19.70 -15.78 4.77
CA SER A 432 19.60 -14.67 3.81
C SER A 432 18.46 -14.82 2.81
N THR A 433 18.10 -16.04 2.41
CA THR A 433 16.98 -16.29 1.49
C THR A 433 15.65 -15.97 2.17
N ILE A 434 15.47 -16.37 3.42
CA ILE A 434 14.24 -16.09 4.19
C ILE A 434 14.14 -14.61 4.53
N SER A 435 15.26 -13.97 4.90
CA SER A 435 15.31 -12.53 5.11
C SER A 435 14.85 -11.74 3.86
N ARG A 436 15.25 -12.19 2.66
CA ARG A 436 14.82 -11.61 1.36
C ARG A 436 13.34 -11.88 1.05
N VAL A 437 12.86 -13.10 1.29
CA VAL A 437 11.47 -13.51 1.06
C VAL A 437 10.48 -12.84 2.03
N THR A 438 10.92 -12.47 3.24
CA THR A 438 10.03 -11.91 4.27
C THR A 438 9.92 -10.38 4.24
N THR A 439 10.84 -9.68 3.56
CA THR A 439 10.79 -8.23 3.36
C THR A 439 9.83 -7.83 2.25
N ALA A 440 8.99 -6.82 2.51
CA ALA A 440 8.04 -6.26 1.55
C ALA A 440 7.16 -7.35 0.89
N LYS A 441 6.72 -8.31 1.70
CA LYS A 441 5.68 -9.31 1.37
C LYS A 441 4.67 -9.35 2.49
N TYR A 442 3.39 -9.41 2.13
CA TYR A 442 2.29 -9.23 3.06
C TYR A 442 1.38 -10.46 3.09
N MET A 443 0.96 -10.84 4.29
CA MET A 443 -0.05 -11.87 4.50
C MET A 443 -1.35 -11.26 5.04
N ALA A 444 -2.45 -11.54 4.35
CA ALA A 444 -3.79 -11.31 4.87
C ALA A 444 -4.13 -12.39 5.91
N THR A 445 -4.40 -11.95 7.13
CA THR A 445 -4.83 -12.78 8.25
C THR A 445 -6.27 -12.40 8.64
N PRO A 446 -7.01 -13.24 9.39
CA PRO A 446 -8.35 -12.90 9.87
C PRO A 446 -8.41 -11.66 10.78
N ILE A 447 -7.27 -11.15 11.26
CA ILE A 447 -7.15 -10.00 12.16
C ILE A 447 -6.71 -8.73 11.39
N GLY A 448 -6.10 -8.88 10.22
CA GLY A 448 -5.54 -7.80 9.40
C GLY A 448 -4.41 -8.26 8.48
N THR A 449 -3.92 -7.35 7.65
CA THR A 449 -2.75 -7.55 6.78
C THR A 449 -1.46 -7.22 7.52
N TYR A 450 -0.52 -8.17 7.58
CA TYR A 450 0.78 -8.01 8.24
C TYR A 450 1.93 -8.32 7.27
N GLU A 451 3.05 -7.60 7.35
CA GLU A 451 4.30 -7.97 6.65
C GLU A 451 4.81 -9.30 7.23
N LEU A 452 5.31 -10.22 6.42
CA LEU A 452 5.89 -11.49 6.90
C LEU A 452 7.03 -11.25 7.93
N LYS A 453 7.78 -10.16 7.77
CA LYS A 453 8.82 -9.72 8.70
C LYS A 453 8.32 -9.43 10.13
N TYR A 454 7.04 -9.06 10.30
CA TYR A 454 6.46 -8.71 11.61
C TYR A 454 6.52 -9.87 12.63
N PHE A 455 6.50 -11.12 12.16
CA PHE A 455 6.57 -12.32 13.01
C PHE A 455 7.98 -12.62 13.54
N PHE A 456 9.01 -11.96 13.00
CA PHE A 456 10.41 -12.09 13.42
C PHE A 456 10.76 -10.98 14.42
N GLY A 457 10.00 -10.94 15.51
CA GLY A 457 10.22 -10.01 16.63
C GLY A 457 11.38 -10.44 17.52
N SER A 458 12.09 -9.46 18.09
CA SER A 458 13.03 -9.74 19.17
C SER A 458 12.30 -10.33 20.39
N GLY A 459 12.80 -11.47 20.86
CA GLY A 459 12.38 -12.08 22.12
C GLY A 459 13.08 -11.45 23.31
N LEU A 460 12.32 -11.24 24.39
CA LEU A 460 12.81 -11.02 25.75
C LEU A 460 12.73 -12.36 26.50
N GLY A 461 13.71 -12.64 27.34
CA GLY A 461 13.66 -13.83 28.21
C GLY A 461 12.54 -13.71 29.25
N THR A 462 11.88 -14.83 29.54
CA THR A 462 11.01 -14.97 30.71
C THR A 462 11.67 -15.89 31.73
N GLU A 463 11.35 -15.71 33.02
CA GLU A 463 11.90 -16.55 34.10
C GLU A 463 11.55 -18.05 33.90
N THR A 464 10.46 -18.34 33.18
CA THR A 464 9.97 -19.70 32.85
C THR A 464 10.70 -20.39 31.69
N GLY A 465 11.79 -19.81 31.17
CA GLY A 465 12.55 -20.38 30.03
C GLY A 465 11.87 -20.24 28.67
N GLY A 466 10.70 -19.60 28.60
CA GLY A 466 10.10 -19.11 27.36
C GLY A 466 10.71 -17.76 26.95
N ASN A 467 10.54 -17.37 25.70
CA ASN A 467 10.81 -16.02 25.24
C ASN A 467 9.48 -15.32 24.93
N ALA A 468 9.27 -14.11 25.45
CA ALA A 468 8.13 -13.25 25.14
C ALA A 468 8.51 -12.27 24.01
N SER A 469 7.64 -12.06 23.02
CA SER A 469 7.92 -11.12 21.94
C SER A 469 7.74 -9.65 22.39
N SER A 470 8.54 -8.75 21.84
CA SER A 470 8.40 -7.30 22.10
C SER A 470 7.06 -6.71 21.63
N THR A 471 6.39 -7.36 20.68
CA THR A 471 5.01 -7.05 20.24
C THR A 471 3.97 -7.45 21.30
N ALA A 472 4.06 -8.66 21.87
CA ALA A 472 3.18 -9.08 22.97
C ALA A 472 3.31 -8.15 24.19
N VAL A 473 4.52 -7.74 24.56
CA VAL A 473 4.74 -6.77 25.65
C VAL A 473 4.10 -5.41 25.35
N ARG A 474 4.16 -4.92 24.11
CA ARG A 474 3.46 -3.68 23.70
C ARG A 474 1.94 -3.83 23.77
N ALA A 475 1.40 -4.97 23.34
CA ALA A 475 -0.03 -5.26 23.43
C ALA A 475 -0.51 -5.34 24.89
N LEU A 476 0.26 -5.97 25.78
CA LEU A 476 -0.01 -6.00 27.23
C LEU A 476 0.04 -4.61 27.86
N ILE A 477 1.04 -3.78 27.53
CA ILE A 477 1.09 -2.38 27.99
C ILE A 477 -0.16 -1.61 27.52
N LYS A 478 -0.58 -1.79 26.25
CA LYS A 478 -1.80 -1.18 25.73
C LYS A 478 -3.05 -1.65 26.48
N GLN A 479 -3.14 -2.93 26.85
CA GLN A 479 -4.24 -3.47 27.65
C GLN A 479 -4.25 -2.94 29.09
N PHE A 480 -3.11 -2.90 29.77
CA PHE A 480 -3.02 -2.35 31.13
C PHE A 480 -3.38 -0.87 31.18
N VAL A 481 -2.96 -0.10 30.17
CA VAL A 481 -3.36 1.31 30.04
C VAL A 481 -4.85 1.44 29.72
N ALA A 482 -5.41 0.59 28.85
CA ALA A 482 -6.85 0.62 28.53
C ALA A 482 -7.76 0.18 29.70
N ALA A 483 -7.23 -0.66 30.60
CA ALA A 483 -7.95 -1.14 31.79
C ALA A 483 -7.73 -0.24 33.04
N GLU A 484 -7.00 0.87 32.92
CA GLU A 484 -6.69 1.72 34.07
C GLU A 484 -7.85 2.63 34.50
N SER A 485 -7.87 3.01 35.78
CA SER A 485 -8.81 4.04 36.26
C SER A 485 -8.28 5.46 35.96
N PRO A 486 -9.06 6.37 35.35
CA PRO A 486 -8.58 7.72 35.00
C PRO A 486 -8.18 8.55 36.23
N ALA A 487 -8.79 8.30 37.40
CA ALA A 487 -8.46 8.99 38.65
C ALA A 487 -7.04 8.66 39.18
N LYS A 488 -6.49 7.49 38.82
CA LYS A 488 -5.18 7.00 39.27
C LYS A 488 -4.53 6.17 38.15
N PRO A 489 -3.94 6.83 37.14
CA PRO A 489 -3.25 6.14 36.05
C PRO A 489 -2.03 5.39 36.56
N LEU A 490 -1.74 4.24 35.94
CA LEU A 490 -0.63 3.36 36.31
C LEU A 490 0.71 4.01 35.95
N SER A 491 1.65 3.97 36.88
CA SER A 491 3.01 4.45 36.64
C SER A 491 3.83 3.43 35.82
N ASP A 492 4.84 3.93 35.09
CA ASP A 492 5.76 3.07 34.32
C ASP A 492 6.53 2.06 35.22
N SER A 493 6.55 2.24 36.56
CA SER A 493 7.08 1.23 37.50
C SER A 493 6.06 0.17 37.87
N GLN A 494 4.79 0.54 38.10
CA GLN A 494 3.71 -0.40 38.37
C GLN A 494 3.45 -1.31 37.18
N ILE A 495 3.51 -0.78 35.96
CA ILE A 495 3.40 -1.58 34.73
C ILE A 495 4.57 -2.58 34.62
N ALA A 496 5.78 -2.20 35.05
CA ALA A 496 6.94 -3.11 35.07
C ALA A 496 6.80 -4.21 36.16
N GLU A 497 6.22 -3.88 37.31
CA GLU A 497 5.90 -4.84 38.38
C GLU A 497 4.83 -5.84 37.92
N MET A 498 3.73 -5.38 37.30
CA MET A 498 2.67 -6.25 36.74
C MET A 498 3.18 -7.15 35.61
N LEU A 499 4.07 -6.67 34.74
CA LEU A 499 4.72 -7.50 33.74
C LEU A 499 5.62 -8.58 34.39
N LYS A 500 6.30 -8.24 35.49
CA LYS A 500 7.11 -9.21 36.24
C LYS A 500 6.25 -10.26 36.94
N GLU A 501 5.09 -9.91 37.49
CA GLU A 501 4.12 -10.87 38.03
C GLU A 501 3.63 -11.87 36.97
N GLN A 502 3.60 -11.46 35.69
CA GLN A 502 3.32 -12.34 34.53
C GLN A 502 4.56 -13.09 34.01
N GLY A 503 5.69 -13.05 34.72
CA GLY A 503 6.94 -13.75 34.37
C GLY A 503 7.78 -13.05 33.30
N ILE A 504 7.45 -11.82 32.90
CA ILE A 504 8.16 -11.05 31.87
C ILE A 504 9.11 -10.06 32.54
N GLU A 505 10.42 -10.30 32.45
CA GLU A 505 11.41 -9.37 32.97
C GLU A 505 11.49 -8.10 32.10
N CYS A 506 10.94 -6.99 32.59
CA CYS A 506 10.97 -5.70 31.90
C CYS A 506 11.45 -4.58 32.85
N ALA A 507 12.53 -3.89 32.45
CA ALA A 507 13.00 -2.71 33.19
C ALA A 507 12.09 -1.50 32.93
N ARG A 508 11.86 -0.64 33.92
CA ARG A 508 11.06 0.60 33.81
C ARG A 508 11.38 1.45 32.55
N ARG A 509 12.66 1.57 32.18
CA ARG A 509 13.09 2.29 30.97
C ARG A 509 12.60 1.66 29.66
N THR A 510 12.48 0.34 29.62
CA THR A 510 11.96 -0.39 28.44
C THR A 510 10.44 -0.20 28.30
N VAL A 511 9.70 -0.21 29.42
CA VAL A 511 8.26 0.12 29.46
C VAL A 511 8.03 1.55 28.96
N ALA A 512 8.78 2.54 29.46
CA ALA A 512 8.69 3.92 28.99
C ALA A 512 8.95 4.05 27.47
N LYS A 513 10.02 3.42 26.96
CA LYS A 513 10.34 3.39 25.51
C LYS A 513 9.23 2.75 24.68
N TYR A 514 8.61 1.67 25.15
CA TYR A 514 7.49 1.03 24.46
C TYR A 514 6.20 1.86 24.55
N ARG A 515 5.94 2.54 25.68
CA ARG A 515 4.83 3.48 25.85
C ARG A 515 4.94 4.68 24.89
N GLU A 516 6.13 5.24 24.74
CA GLU A 516 6.44 6.32 23.80
C GLU A 516 6.29 5.87 22.34
N ALA A 517 6.76 4.67 21.98
CA ALA A 517 6.55 4.09 20.65
C ALA A 517 5.06 3.86 20.32
N LEU A 518 4.21 3.64 21.33
CA LEU A 518 2.75 3.55 21.20
C LEU A 518 2.04 4.93 21.25
N LYS A 519 2.78 6.04 21.32
CA LYS A 519 2.27 7.42 21.49
C LYS A 519 1.38 7.61 22.73
N ILE A 520 1.54 6.77 23.76
CA ILE A 520 0.76 6.86 25.01
C ILE A 520 1.42 7.88 25.95
N ALA A 521 0.64 8.86 26.41
CA ALA A 521 1.12 9.91 27.31
C ALA A 521 1.60 9.38 28.68
N PRO A 522 2.55 10.05 29.37
CA PRO A 522 2.95 9.68 30.72
C PRO A 522 1.80 9.85 31.72
N ALA A 523 1.86 9.13 32.85
CA ALA A 523 0.79 9.09 33.86
C ALA A 523 0.34 10.48 34.36
N ASN A 524 1.26 11.45 34.46
CA ASN A 524 0.94 12.82 34.87
C ASN A 524 -0.03 13.53 33.92
N LEU A 525 0.09 13.30 32.60
CA LEU A 525 -0.80 13.88 31.59
C LEU A 525 -2.08 13.04 31.47
N ARG A 526 -2.00 11.71 31.59
CA ARG A 526 -3.19 10.83 31.62
C ARG A 526 -4.15 11.13 32.77
N LYS A 527 -3.66 11.67 33.90
CA LYS A 527 -4.50 12.13 35.02
C LYS A 527 -5.32 13.41 34.71
N ALA A 528 -4.95 14.14 33.66
CA ALA A 528 -5.60 15.39 33.25
C ALA A 528 -6.52 15.23 32.03
N LEU A 529 -6.52 14.05 31.40
CA LEU A 529 -7.42 13.66 30.30
C LEU A 529 -8.78 13.18 30.86
#